data_AF-A0A0F8Y5J6-F1
#
_entry.id   AF-A0A0F8Y5J6-F1
#
_cell.length_a   1.000
_cell.length_b   1.000
_cell.length_c   1.000
_cell.angle_alpha   90.00
_cell.angle_beta   90.00
_cell.angle_gamma   90.00
#
_symmetry.space_group_name_H-M   'P 1'
#
loop_
_entity.id
_entity.type
_entity.pdbx_description
1 polymer ?
#
loop_
_entity_poly.entity_id
_entity_poly.type
_entity_poly.pdbx_seq_one_letter_code
_entity_poly.pdbx_strand_id
1 'polypeptide(L)' 'MIVKKLSEVIGSKVYTDSGDYFGEIEEANIHDNKVEG' A
#
# COMPACT_ATOMS: atom_id res chain seq x y z
N MET A 1 -0.64 6.42 -15.63
CA MET A 1 -0.20 5.36 -14.69
C MET A 1 0.04 6.04 -13.35
N ILE A 2 -0.66 5.64 -12.29
CA ILE A 2 -0.43 6.19 -10.95
C ILE A 2 0.65 5.30 -10.32
N VAL A 3 1.83 5.88 -10.09
CA VAL A 3 2.94 5.23 -9.37
C VAL A 3 2.92 5.76 -7.95
N LYS A 4 3.02 4.88 -6.96
CA LYS A 4 3.18 5.25 -5.56
C LYS A 4 4.53 4.77 -5.06
N LYS A 5 5.16 5.55 -4.20
CA LYS A 5 6.36 5.09 -3.51
C LYS A 5 5.95 4.08 -2.45
N LEU A 6 6.67 2.97 -2.36
CA LEU A 6 6.41 1.96 -1.34
C LEU A 6 6.46 2.56 0.08
N SER A 7 7.38 3.50 0.30
CA SER A 7 7.51 4.23 1.57
C SER A 7 6.28 5.04 1.97
N GLU A 8 5.41 5.41 1.02
CA GLU A 8 4.17 6.14 1.31
C GLU A 8 3.02 5.20 1.68
N VAL A 9 3.17 3.90 1.43
CA VAL A 9 2.12 2.90 1.65
C VAL A 9 2.24 2.26 3.03
N ILE A 10 3.48 2.01 3.49
CA ILE A 10 3.74 1.45 4.82
C ILE A 10 3.21 2.39 5.92
N GLY A 11 2.51 1.83 6.91
CA GLY A 11 1.83 2.57 7.99
C GLY A 11 0.47 3.16 7.61
N SER A 12 0.00 2.96 6.36
CA SER A 12 -1.33 3.41 5.97
C SER A 12 -2.41 2.62 6.72
N LYS A 13 -3.39 3.33 7.27
CA LYS A 13 -4.56 2.71 7.91
C LYS A 13 -5.47 2.05 6.89
N VAL A 14 -5.84 0.81 7.16
CA VAL A 14 -6.75 0.00 6.36
C VAL A 14 -8.10 -0.05 7.06
N TYR A 15 -9.17 0.07 6.28
CA TYR A 15 -10.54 0.04 6.76
C TYR A 15 -11.34 -1.00 5.98
N THR A 16 -12.33 -1.59 6.63
CA THR A 16 -13.29 -2.49 5.99
C THR A 16 -14.22 -1.69 5.06
N ASP A 17 -14.98 -2.40 4.22
CA ASP A 17 -16.03 -1.81 3.39
C ASP A 17 -17.14 -1.11 4.21
N SER A 18 -17.32 -1.55 5.46
CA SER A 18 -18.23 -0.94 6.44
C SER A 18 -17.64 0.32 7.11
N GLY A 19 -16.36 0.62 6.86
CA GLY A 19 -15.67 1.79 7.41
C GLY A 19 -14.94 1.54 8.74
N ASP A 20 -14.95 0.30 9.24
CA ASP A 20 -14.29 -0.04 10.49
C ASP A 20 -12.78 -0.13 10.32
N TYR A 21 -12.03 0.33 11.31
CA TYR A 21 -10.58 0.21 11.30
C TYR A 21 -10.17 -1.27 11.37
N PHE A 22 -9.35 -1.69 10.41
CA PHE A 22 -8.86 -3.05 10.30
C PHE A 22 -7.43 -3.19 10.85
N GLY A 23 -6.55 -2.23 10.53
CA GLY A 23 -5.13 -2.30 10.89
C GLY A 23 -4.28 -1.32 10.07
N GLU A 24 -2.97 -1.54 10.05
CA GLU A 24 -2.01 -0.76 9.25
C GLU A 24 -1.26 -1.69 8.28
N ILE A 25 -0.74 -1.13 7.19
CA ILE A 25 0.11 -1.87 6.25
C ILE A 25 1.54 -1.96 6.82
N GLU A 26 1.99 -3.15 7.19
CA GLU A 26 3.36 -3.37 7.70
C GLU A 26 4.36 -3.73 6.59
N GLU A 27 3.93 -4.51 5.61
CA GLU A 27 4.74 -5.04 4.51
C GLU A 27 3.93 -5.01 3.22
N ALA A 28 4.59 -4.84 2.06
CA ALA A 28 3.98 -5.11 0.77
C ALA A 28 4.94 -5.90 -0.13
N ASN A 29 4.42 -6.96 -0.74
CA ASN A 29 5.14 -7.78 -1.70
C ASN A 29 4.88 -7.27 -3.13
N ILE A 30 5.95 -7.00 -3.87
CA ILE A 30 5.87 -6.53 -5.26
C ILE A 30 6.33 -7.65 -6.19
N HIS A 31 5.40 -8.20 -6.95
CA HIS A 31 5.68 -9.31 -7.86
C HIS A 31 6.10 -8.85 -9.26
N ASP A 32 5.42 -7.85 -9.84
CA ASP A 32 5.71 -7.31 -11.16
C ASP A 32 5.89 -5.78 -11.09
N ASN A 33 7.12 -5.31 -10.88
CA ASN A 33 7.44 -3.88 -10.89
C ASN A 33 8.08 -3.46 -12.22
N LYS A 34 7.74 -2.27 -12.71
CA LYS A 34 8.46 -1.61 -13.81
C LYS A 34 9.34 -0.51 -13.24
N VAL A 35 10.65 -0.70 -13.25
CA VAL A 35 11.63 0.34 -12.88
C VAL A 35 11.93 1.16 -14.12
N GLU A 36 11.55 2.44 -14.11
CA GLU A 36 11.99 3.42 -15.11
C GLU A 36 13.19 4.19 -14.53
N GLY A 37 14.29 4.24 -15.29
CA GLY A 37 15.54 4.91 -14.94
C GLY A 37 15.77 6.14 -15.79
#